data_AF-A0ABD5GFX5-F1
#
_entry.id   AF-A0ABD5GFX5-F1
#
_cell.length_a   1.000
_cell.length_b   1.000
_cell.length_c   1.000
_cell.angle_alpha   90.00
_cell.angle_beta   90.00
_cell.angle_gamma   90.00
#
_symmetry.space_group_name_H-M   'P 1'
#
loop_
_entity.id
_entity.type
_entity.pdbx_description
1 polymer ?
#
loop_
_entity_poly.entity_id
_entity_poly.type
_entity_poly.pdbx_seq_one_letter_code
_entity_poly.pdbx_strand_id
1 'polypeptide(L)' 'MSKEALRLYKATVEINFQSEEVPVWAEDLDTALEQAEAEYGEVDRIRPAFTPVAV' A
#
# COMPACT_ATOMS: atom_id res chain seq x y z
N MET A 1 5.86 19.70 -11.24
CA MET A 1 5.17 18.51 -10.70
C MET A 1 5.38 17.40 -11.73
N SER A 2 6.42 16.58 -11.58
CA SER A 2 6.57 15.36 -12.36
C SER A 2 5.33 14.50 -12.09
N LYS A 3 4.69 13.98 -13.14
CA LYS A 3 3.64 12.96 -13.02
C LYS A 3 4.31 11.66 -12.61
N GLU A 4 4.75 11.54 -11.36
CA GLU A 4 5.09 10.22 -10.84
C GLU A 4 3.77 9.46 -10.76
N ALA A 5 3.65 8.41 -11.58
CA ALA A 5 2.43 7.65 -11.67
C ALA A 5 2.26 6.89 -10.36
N LEU A 6 1.25 7.27 -9.56
CA LEU A 6 0.89 6.56 -8.35
C LEU A 6 0.65 5.08 -8.68
N ARG A 7 1.33 4.22 -7.93
CA ARG A 7 1.20 2.76 -8.01
C ARG A 7 0.31 2.30 -6.88
N LEU A 8 -0.47 1.26 -7.16
CA LEU A 8 -1.28 0.61 -6.15
C LEU A 8 -0.41 -0.40 -5.39
N TYR A 9 -0.42 -0.29 -4.08
CA TYR A 9 0.14 -1.24 -3.13
C TYR A 9 -0.99 -1.84 -2.30
N LYS A 10 -0.74 -3.02 -1.74
CA LYS A 10 -1.60 -3.66 -0.74
C LYS A 10 -0.83 -3.74 0.57
N ALA A 11 -1.35 -3.08 1.58
CA ALA A 11 -0.86 -3.18 2.95
C ALA A 11 -1.73 -4.19 3.72
N THR A 12 -1.11 -5.08 4.46
CA THR A 12 -1.75 -5.97 5.43
C THR A 12 -1.65 -5.29 6.79
N VAL A 13 -2.80 -5.02 7.39
CA VAL A 13 -2.92 -4.29 8.66
C VAL A 13 -3.86 -5.04 9.58
N GLU A 14 -3.69 -4.89 10.89
CA GLU A 14 -4.60 -5.46 11.87
C GLU A 14 -5.71 -4.46 12.21
N ILE A 15 -6.95 -4.79 11.83
CA ILE A 15 -8.14 -4.00 12.16
C ILE A 15 -9.05 -4.88 13.01
N ASN A 16 -9.39 -4.42 14.21
CA ASN A 16 -10.25 -5.17 15.15
C ASN A 16 -9.77 -6.61 15.43
N PHE A 17 -8.46 -6.83 15.60
CA PHE A 17 -7.84 -8.15 15.82
C PHE A 17 -7.97 -9.12 14.62
N GLN A 18 -8.18 -8.58 13.42
CA GLN A 18 -8.20 -9.35 12.17
C GLN A 18 -7.25 -8.72 11.17
N SER A 19 -6.46 -9.56 10.49
CA SER A 19 -5.61 -9.11 9.40
C SER A 19 -6.46 -8.82 8.16
N GLU A 20 -6.43 -7.58 7.69
CA GLU A 20 -7.11 -7.12 6.49
C GLU A 20 -6.10 -6.56 5.47
N GLU A 21 -6.38 -6.75 4.17
CA GLU A 21 -5.58 -6.15 3.09
C GLU A 21 -6.24 -4.87 2.58
N VAL A 22 -5.60 -3.72 2.83
CA VAL A 22 -6.06 -2.40 2.39
C VAL A 22 -5.26 -1.88 1.19
N PRO A 23 -5.91 -1.21 0.22
CA PRO A 23 -5.25 -0.60 -0.93
C PRO A 23 -4.59 0.74 -0.56
N VAL A 24 -3.35 0.95 -1.00
CA VAL A 24 -2.58 2.19 -0.77
C VAL A 24 -2.02 2.72 -2.08
N TRP A 25 -2.27 3.99 -2.40
CA TRP A 25 -1.77 4.62 -3.62
C TRP A 25 -0.57 5.51 -3.31
N ALA A 26 0.60 5.15 -3.83
CA ALA A 26 1.85 5.87 -3.53
C ALA A 26 2.83 5.82 -4.71
N GLU A 27 3.84 6.68 -4.67
CA GLU A 27 4.87 6.78 -5.72
C GLU A 27 5.82 5.57 -5.67
N ASP A 28 6.19 5.14 -4.46
CA ASP A 28 7.11 4.04 -4.16
C ASP A 28 6.63 3.23 -2.94
N LEU A 29 7.37 2.17 -2.60
CA LEU A 29 7.02 1.25 -1.51
C LEU A 29 7.18 1.89 -0.13
N ASP A 30 8.18 2.76 0.04
CA ASP A 30 8.47 3.40 1.32
C ASP A 30 7.39 4.44 1.64
N THR A 31 7.03 5.27 0.66
CA THR A 31 5.90 6.20 0.76
C THR A 31 4.58 5.47 1.05
N ALA A 32 4.38 4.29 0.45
CA ALA A 32 3.19 3.48 0.71
C ALA A 32 3.15 2.93 2.14
N LEU A 33 4.32 2.54 2.68
CA LEU A 33 4.44 2.07 4.05
C LEU A 33 4.18 3.19 5.04
N GLU A 34 4.82 4.36 4.86
CA GLU A 34 4.63 5.51 5.74
C GLU A 34 3.16 5.96 5.79
N GLN A 35 2.47 5.97 4.65
CA GLN A 35 1.04 6.31 4.60
C GLN A 35 0.17 5.26 5.32
N ALA A 36 0.44 3.98 5.08
CA ALA A 36 -0.31 2.89 5.71
C ALA A 36 -0.12 2.90 7.24
N GLU A 37 1.11 3.17 7.70
CA GLU A 37 1.41 3.24 9.13
C GLU A 37 0.77 4.46 9.79
N ALA A 38 0.75 5.61 9.11
CA ALA A 38 0.12 6.82 9.60
C ALA A 38 -1.41 6.69 9.73
N GLU A 39 -2.05 5.90 8.86
CA GLU A 39 -3.50 5.74 8.82
C GLU A 39 -4.00 4.58 9.69
N TYR A 40 -3.34 3.42 9.64
CA TYR A 40 -3.80 2.17 10.26
C TYR A 40 -2.94 1.72 11.45
N GLY A 41 -1.76 2.31 11.69
CA GLY A 41 -0.86 1.92 12.77
C GLY A 41 0.19 0.91 12.32
N GLU A 42 0.27 -0.25 12.95
CA GLU A 42 1.29 -1.25 12.60
C GLU A 42 0.91 -1.98 11.29
N VAL A 43 1.84 -2.02 10.34
CA VAL A 43 1.67 -2.68 9.04
C VAL A 43 2.49 -3.97 9.02
N ASP A 44 1.82 -5.12 8.94
CA ASP A 44 2.48 -6.44 8.91
C ASP A 44 3.28 -6.65 7.62
N ARG A 45 2.72 -6.21 6.49
CA ARG A 45 3.28 -6.46 5.17
C ARG A 45 2.77 -5.46 4.16
N ILE A 46 3.66 -4.96 3.31
CA ILE A 46 3.28 -4.20 2.12
C ILE A 46 3.79 -4.87 0.85
N ARG A 47 2.98 -4.88 -0.20
CA ARG A 47 3.34 -5.45 -1.51
C ARG A 47 2.78 -4.62 -2.66
N PRO A 48 3.47 -4.50 -3.79
CA PRO A 48 2.89 -3.94 -5.00
C PRO A 48 1.65 -4.75 -5.40
N ALA A 49 0.54 -4.08 -5.70
CA ALA A 49 -0.58 -4.73 -6.33
C ALA A 49 -0.18 -5.01 -7.78
N PHE A 50 0.08 -6.28 -8.08
CA PHE A 50 0.43 -6.70 -9.43
C PHE A 50 -0.75 -6.39 -10.36
N THR A 51 -0.66 -5.30 -11.12
CA THR A 51 -1.45 -5.13 -12.33
C THR A 51 -0.70 -5.87 -13.44
N PRO A 52 -1.17 -7.04 -13.91
CA PRO A 52 -0.63 -7.55 -15.15
C PRO A 52 -0.88 -6.49 -16.21
N VAL A 53 0.18 -5.85 -16.70
CA VAL A 53 0.10 -5.07 -17.92
C VAL A 53 -0.26 -6.10 -18.98
N ALA A 54 -1.53 -6.15 -19.38
CA ALA A 54 -1.93 -6.91 -20.55
C ALA A 54 -1.18 -6.30 -21.74
N VAL A 55 -0.15 -7.03 -22.19
CA VAL A 55 0.56 -6.78 -23.45
C VAL A 55 -0.33 -7.22 -24.59
#